data_AF-A0AAV1LWJ6-F1
#
_entry.id   AF-A0AAV1LWJ6-F1
#
_cell.length_a   1.000
_cell.length_b   1.000
_cell.length_c   1.000
_cell.angle_alpha   90.00
_cell.angle_beta   90.00
_cell.angle_gamma   90.00
#
_symmetry.space_group_name_H-M   'P 1'
#
loop_
_entity.id
_entity.type
_entity.pdbx_description
1 polymer ?
#
loop_
_entity_poly.entity_id
_entity_poly.type
_entity_poly.pdbx_seq_one_letter_code
_entity_poly.pdbx_strand_id
1 'polypeptide(L)'
;MIIFLSELQKEHLDILHKQSTQVVVDYCKLTIDYLNNGFNQKKCSLAAEKLNVSPTNIQNSIQALAYLIVEGCKHNLSELDFKSSLAIAGFTDEKQQVILKLYITKKVELSSALNILQQTDLSYQDLTWRFEVQIASRRCNRMINPMVALNLVVTTPKNFGQKEDHTYRQDVFIKKNRITSLYTDSSVQSAKTASQCQKVVNHVLLQCDIPNLLHLTNKLEQALKESKSQHVRKIQRAL
;
A
#
# COMPACT_ATOMS: atom_id res chain seq x y z
N MET A 1 19.03 -3.38 7.38
CA MET A 1 19.05 -2.23 6.45
C MET A 1 19.04 -0.97 7.30
N ILE A 2 19.90 0.02 7.04
CA ILE A 2 20.03 1.21 7.90
C ILE A 2 19.15 2.32 7.32
N ILE A 3 18.47 3.09 8.19
CA ILE A 3 17.69 4.26 7.77
C ILE A 3 18.65 5.39 7.39
N PHE A 4 18.55 5.89 6.15
CA PHE A 4 19.26 7.10 5.73
C PHE A 4 18.36 8.32 5.95
N LEU A 5 18.48 8.95 7.11
CA LEU A 5 17.83 10.24 7.39
C LEU A 5 18.46 11.34 6.53
N SER A 6 17.63 12.20 5.93
CA SER A 6 18.11 13.35 5.16
C SER A 6 18.84 14.36 6.05
N GLU A 7 19.74 15.17 5.49
CA GLU A 7 20.51 16.16 6.26
C GLU A 7 19.60 17.15 7.02
N LEU A 8 18.47 17.57 6.42
CA LEU A 8 17.45 18.39 7.07
C LEU A 8 16.78 17.70 8.26
N GLN A 9 16.54 16.38 8.18
CA GLN A 9 15.96 15.62 9.29
C GLN A 9 16.95 15.49 10.44
N LYS A 10 18.25 15.34 10.15
CA LYS A 10 19.29 15.35 11.18
C LYS A 10 19.38 16.71 11.87
N GLU A 11 19.31 17.81 11.13
CA GLU A 11 19.28 19.18 11.69
C GLU A 11 18.04 19.42 12.58
N HIS A 12 16.87 18.89 12.21
CA HIS A 12 15.66 19.00 13.04
C HIS A 12 15.72 18.10 14.28
N LEU A 13 16.40 16.96 14.20
CA LEU A 13 16.61 16.05 15.34
C LEU A 13 17.72 16.53 16.28
N ASP A 14 18.66 17.37 15.83
CA ASP A 14 19.68 17.99 16.70
C ASP A 14 19.09 18.85 17.84
N ILE A 15 17.86 19.36 17.67
CA ILE A 15 17.13 20.06 18.73
C ILE A 15 16.77 19.09 19.87
N LEU A 16 16.48 17.82 19.55
CA LEU A 16 16.22 16.76 20.53
C LEU A 16 17.50 16.26 21.21
N HIS A 17 18.67 16.47 20.60
CA HIS A 17 19.96 16.13 21.21
C HIS A 17 20.24 17.00 22.45
N LYS A 18 19.86 18.28 22.41
CA LYS A 18 20.08 19.25 23.50
C LYS A 18 19.04 19.19 24.63
N GLN A 19 17.91 18.53 24.39
CA GLN A 19 16.76 18.47 25.32
C GLN A 19 16.85 17.26 26.27
N SER A 20 16.16 17.33 27.43
CA SER A 20 16.13 16.27 28.44
C SER A 20 15.31 15.05 28.00
N THR A 21 15.53 13.90 28.63
CA THR A 21 14.81 12.64 28.33
C THR A 21 13.29 12.75 28.51
N GLN A 22 12.82 13.54 29.48
CA GLN A 22 11.39 13.81 29.72
C GLN A 22 10.75 14.57 28.55
N VAL A 23 11.46 15.55 27.99
CA VAL A 23 10.97 16.31 26.84
C VAL A 23 10.84 15.40 25.62
N VAL A 24 11.81 14.51 25.38
CA VAL A 24 11.73 13.52 24.29
C VAL A 24 10.49 12.63 24.41
N VAL A 25 10.14 12.18 25.63
CA VAL A 25 8.90 11.41 25.85
C VAL A 25 7.65 12.20 25.47
N ASP A 26 7.61 13.50 25.77
CA ASP A 26 6.47 14.34 25.40
C ASP A 26 6.40 14.62 23.90
N TYR A 27 7.54 14.82 23.22
CA TYR A 27 7.61 14.85 21.76
C TYR A 27 7.06 13.56 21.14
N CYS A 28 7.41 12.42 21.73
CA CYS A 28 6.96 11.14 21.24
C CYS A 28 5.45 10.93 21.39
N LYS A 29 4.85 11.40 22.50
CA LYS A 29 3.39 11.42 22.67
C LYS A 29 2.73 12.35 21.65
N LEU A 30 3.31 13.52 21.41
CA LEU A 30 2.84 14.44 20.37
C LEU A 30 2.96 13.85 18.96
N THR A 31 4.01 13.06 18.69
CA THR A 31 4.15 12.33 17.43
C THR A 31 3.09 11.24 17.28
N ILE A 32 2.74 10.52 18.35
CA ILE A 32 1.60 9.58 18.31
C ILE A 32 0.28 10.32 18.05
N ASP A 33 0.06 11.44 18.74
CA ASP A 33 -1.13 12.27 18.53
C ASP A 33 -1.20 12.80 17.09
N TYR A 34 -0.05 13.18 16.52
CA TYR A 34 0.08 13.61 15.13
C TYR A 34 -0.25 12.48 14.15
N LEU A 35 0.25 11.27 14.40
CA LEU A 35 -0.02 10.10 13.56
C LEU A 35 -1.51 9.69 13.58
N ASN A 36 -2.18 9.82 14.73
CA ASN A 36 -3.58 9.40 14.88
C ASN A 36 -4.59 10.48 14.45
N ASN A 37 -4.38 11.74 14.86
CA ASN A 37 -5.37 12.81 14.74
C ASN A 37 -4.96 13.93 13.76
N GLY A 38 -3.81 13.79 13.11
CA GLY A 38 -3.24 14.83 12.28
C GLY A 38 -2.70 16.02 13.07
N PHE A 39 -2.43 17.12 12.36
CA PHE A 39 -1.73 18.27 12.92
C PHE A 39 -2.59 19.08 13.89
N ASN A 40 -2.22 19.04 15.17
CA ASN A 40 -2.88 19.80 16.24
C ASN A 40 -2.06 21.04 16.62
N GLN A 41 -2.28 22.16 15.92
CA GLN A 41 -1.55 23.41 16.12
C GLN A 41 -1.58 23.91 17.58
N LYS A 42 -2.69 23.70 18.30
CA LYS A 42 -2.86 24.11 19.70
C LYS A 42 -1.93 23.36 20.66
N LYS A 43 -1.74 22.06 20.47
CA LYS A 43 -0.83 21.25 21.29
C LYS A 43 0.63 21.59 21.00
N CYS A 44 0.94 21.89 19.73
CA CYS A 44 2.27 22.35 19.32
C CYS A 44 2.61 23.74 19.90
N SER A 45 1.66 24.67 19.93
CA SER A 45 1.85 25.99 20.56
C SER A 45 2.07 25.88 22.08
N LEU A 46 1.29 25.04 22.77
CA LEU A 46 1.46 24.78 24.21
C LEU A 46 2.82 24.13 24.52
N ALA A 47 3.33 23.28 23.63
CA ALA A 47 4.67 22.70 23.75
C ALA A 47 5.78 23.72 23.44
N ALA A 48 5.54 24.64 22.50
CA ALA A 48 6.46 25.74 22.17
C ALA A 48 6.66 26.70 23.35
N GLU A 49 5.57 27.06 24.02
CA GLU A 49 5.62 27.91 25.22
C GLU A 49 6.38 27.25 26.38
N LYS A 50 6.24 25.93 26.56
CA LYS A 50 6.94 25.19 27.64
C LYS A 50 8.44 25.01 27.40
N LEU A 51 8.88 25.05 26.15
CA LEU A 51 10.25 24.71 25.78
C LEU A 51 11.06 25.92 25.30
N ASN A 52 10.45 27.10 25.18
CA ASN A 52 11.07 28.32 24.63
C ASN A 52 11.69 28.10 23.23
N VAL A 53 11.09 27.23 22.41
CA VAL A 53 11.53 26.94 21.03
C VAL A 53 10.45 27.38 20.05
N SER A 54 10.85 27.91 18.89
CA SER A 54 9.92 28.32 17.82
C SER A 54 8.93 27.21 17.47
N PRO A 55 7.62 27.51 17.33
CA PRO A 55 6.60 26.51 17.03
C PRO A 55 6.84 25.77 15.71
N THR A 56 7.50 26.41 14.72
CA THR A 56 7.87 25.79 13.45
C THR A 56 8.92 24.69 13.62
N ASN A 57 9.91 24.92 14.47
CA ASN A 57 10.99 23.95 14.71
C ASN A 57 10.47 22.72 15.45
N ILE A 58 9.51 22.89 16.37
CA ILE A 58 8.83 21.78 17.06
C ILE A 58 8.04 20.92 16.08
N GLN A 59 7.31 21.57 15.17
CA GLN A 59 6.54 20.87 14.14
C GLN A 59 7.43 20.07 13.21
N ASN A 60 8.54 20.67 12.74
CA ASN A 60 9.51 19.98 11.89
C ASN A 60 10.19 18.81 12.63
N SER A 61 10.45 18.95 13.93
CA SER A 61 11.01 17.87 14.75
C SER A 61 10.01 16.71 14.94
N ILE A 62 8.74 17.02 15.19
CA ILE A 62 7.66 16.02 15.28
C ILE A 62 7.48 15.30 13.94
N GLN A 63 7.54 16.03 12.83
CA GLN A 63 7.42 15.47 11.48
C GLN A 63 8.63 14.62 11.10
N ALA A 64 9.85 15.03 11.48
CA ALA A 64 11.05 14.21 11.31
C ALA A 64 10.97 12.92 12.14
N LEU A 65 10.49 12.98 13.38
CA LEU A 65 10.29 11.79 14.21
C LEU A 65 9.18 10.87 13.66
N ALA A 66 8.08 11.44 13.17
CA ALA A 66 7.02 10.69 12.51
C ALA A 66 7.54 9.98 11.25
N TYR A 67 8.31 10.69 10.42
CA TYR A 67 8.94 10.13 9.22
C TYR A 67 9.89 8.98 9.57
N LEU A 68 10.74 9.15 10.58
CA LEU A 68 11.65 8.11 11.07
C LEU A 68 10.91 6.84 11.50
N ILE A 69 9.80 6.98 12.22
CA ILE A 69 8.96 5.84 12.64
C ILE A 69 8.32 5.18 11.42
N VAL A 70 7.76 5.96 10.48
CA VAL A 70 7.11 5.45 9.26
C VAL A 70 8.11 4.73 8.36
N GLU A 71 9.30 5.29 8.16
CA GLU A 71 10.36 4.71 7.34
C GLU A 71 10.93 3.44 8.00
N GLY A 72 11.08 3.43 9.32
CA GLY A 72 11.40 2.22 10.07
C GLY A 72 10.32 1.13 9.97
N CYS A 73 9.05 1.52 9.88
CA CYS A 73 7.94 0.58 9.67
C CYS A 73 7.92 0.05 8.24
N LYS A 74 8.16 0.92 7.24
CA LYS A 74 8.25 0.54 5.81
C LYS A 74 9.34 -0.49 5.55
N HIS A 75 10.49 -0.38 6.22
CA HIS A 75 11.60 -1.33 6.06
C HIS A 75 11.52 -2.53 6.99
N ASN A 76 10.44 -2.67 7.77
CA ASN A 76 10.23 -3.73 8.77
C ASN A 76 11.50 -4.03 9.60
N LEU A 77 12.14 -2.99 10.11
CA LEU A 77 13.44 -3.13 10.76
C LEU A 77 13.35 -3.97 12.04
N SER A 78 14.40 -4.75 12.28
CA SER A 78 14.61 -5.41 13.56
C SER A 78 14.94 -4.37 14.64
N GLU A 79 14.65 -4.68 15.90
CA GLU A 79 14.94 -3.78 17.02
C GLU A 79 16.42 -3.39 17.10
N LEU A 80 17.30 -4.33 16.77
CA LEU A 80 18.74 -4.12 16.73
C LEU A 80 19.15 -3.17 15.60
N ASP A 81 18.64 -3.38 14.38
CA ASP A 81 18.94 -2.52 13.23
C ASP A 81 18.40 -1.10 13.43
N PHE A 82 17.25 -0.97 14.08
CA PHE A 82 16.67 0.32 14.43
C PHE A 82 17.51 1.04 15.49
N LYS A 83 17.98 0.31 16.53
CA LYS A 83 18.89 0.87 17.54
C LYS A 83 20.21 1.32 16.92
N SER A 84 20.79 0.52 16.02
CA SER A 84 22.00 0.88 15.26
C SER A 84 21.78 2.10 14.37
N SER A 85 20.61 2.22 13.74
CA SER A 85 20.25 3.39 12.92
C SER A 85 20.11 4.66 13.78
N LEU A 86 19.56 4.55 14.99
CA LEU A 86 19.49 5.65 15.95
C LEU A 86 20.87 6.04 16.50
N ALA A 87 21.76 5.07 16.68
CA ALA A 87 23.14 5.34 17.09
C ALA A 87 23.90 6.14 16.03
N ILE A 88 23.71 5.83 14.74
CA ILE A 88 24.27 6.58 13.62
C ILE A 88 23.71 8.01 13.55
N ALA A 89 22.47 8.21 14.01
CA ALA A 89 21.86 9.52 14.09
C ALA A 89 22.33 10.37 15.30
N GLY A 90 23.15 9.83 16.22
CA GLY A 90 23.74 10.57 17.33
C GLY A 90 22.93 10.59 18.64
N PHE A 91 21.89 9.77 18.77
CA PHE A 91 21.09 9.70 20.00
C PHE A 91 21.81 8.96 21.13
N THR A 92 21.71 9.49 22.35
CA THR A 92 22.18 8.84 23.59
C THR A 92 21.35 7.57 23.91
N ASP A 93 21.94 6.56 24.57
CA ASP A 93 21.31 5.24 24.82
C ASP A 93 19.94 5.35 25.53
N GLU A 94 19.78 6.28 26.48
CA GLU A 94 18.50 6.53 27.16
C GLU A 94 17.40 7.02 26.20
N LYS A 95 17.74 7.88 25.23
CA LYS A 95 16.81 8.40 24.22
C LYS A 95 16.46 7.34 23.19
N GLN A 96 17.44 6.47 22.84
CA GLN A 96 17.21 5.35 21.93
C GLN A 96 16.17 4.38 22.50
N GLN A 97 16.23 4.06 23.80
CA GLN A 97 15.27 3.17 24.45
C GLN A 97 13.84 3.72 24.43
N VAL A 98 13.67 5.03 24.62
CA VAL A 98 12.36 5.70 24.54
C VAL A 98 11.79 5.57 23.13
N ILE A 99 12.57 5.94 22.10
CA ILE A 99 12.12 5.91 20.69
C ILE A 99 11.84 4.47 20.24
N LEU A 100 12.65 3.50 20.66
CA LEU A 100 12.45 2.08 20.38
C LEU A 100 11.11 1.58 20.96
N LYS A 101 10.78 1.96 22.20
CA LYS A 101 9.52 1.57 22.84
C LYS A 101 8.29 2.09 22.07
N LEU A 102 8.38 3.30 21.52
CA LEU A 102 7.32 3.86 20.68
C LEU A 102 7.22 3.17 19.33
N TYR A 103 8.38 2.91 18.70
CA TYR A 103 8.44 2.15 17.46
C TYR A 103 7.73 0.80 17.63
N ILE A 104 8.05 0.03 18.66
CA ILE A 104 7.41 -1.27 18.94
C ILE A 104 5.89 -1.12 19.13
N THR A 105 5.47 -0.12 19.92
CA THR A 105 4.04 0.12 20.21
C THR A 105 3.25 0.43 18.94
N LYS A 106 3.82 1.22 18.02
CA LYS A 106 3.13 1.68 16.80
C LYS A 106 3.43 0.84 15.55
N LYS A 107 4.43 -0.04 15.59
CA LYS A 107 4.84 -0.87 14.45
C LYS A 107 3.69 -1.71 13.90
N VAL A 108 2.89 -2.33 14.76
CA VAL A 108 1.79 -3.21 14.32
C VAL A 108 0.70 -2.41 13.59
N GLU A 109 0.25 -1.30 14.18
CA GLU A 109 -0.77 -0.44 13.56
C GLU A 109 -0.26 0.18 12.26
N LEU A 110 0.94 0.77 12.26
CA LEU A 110 1.50 1.43 11.09
C LEU A 110 1.87 0.45 9.97
N SER A 111 2.40 -0.73 10.30
CA SER A 111 2.66 -1.76 9.27
C SER A 111 1.37 -2.25 8.63
N SER A 112 0.29 -2.44 9.41
CA SER A 112 -1.02 -2.80 8.84
C SER A 112 -1.58 -1.71 7.93
N ALA A 113 -1.50 -0.45 8.34
CA ALA A 113 -1.95 0.69 7.54
C ALA A 113 -1.07 0.90 6.29
N LEU A 114 0.26 0.79 6.42
CA LEU A 114 1.19 0.88 5.29
C LEU A 114 0.99 -0.26 4.31
N ASN A 115 0.73 -1.48 4.77
CA ASN A 115 0.43 -2.59 3.88
C ASN A 115 -0.80 -2.26 3.04
N ILE A 116 -1.90 -1.80 3.67
CA ILE A 116 -3.11 -1.38 2.95
C ILE A 116 -2.82 -0.26 1.93
N LEU A 117 -2.00 0.73 2.30
CA LEU A 117 -1.66 1.87 1.43
C LEU A 117 -0.66 1.51 0.30
N GLN A 118 0.20 0.51 0.53
CA GLN A 118 1.22 0.04 -0.41
C GLN A 118 0.75 -1.12 -1.28
N GLN A 119 -0.44 -1.69 -1.04
CA GLN A 119 -1.02 -2.63 -2.00
C GLN A 119 -1.17 -1.88 -3.32
N THR A 120 -0.33 -2.18 -4.29
CA THR A 120 -0.48 -1.70 -5.68
C THR A 120 -1.01 -2.80 -6.59
N ASP A 121 -1.06 -4.02 -6.08
CA ASP A 121 -1.30 -5.21 -6.87
C ASP A 121 -2.80 -5.47 -7.04
N LEU A 122 -3.14 -5.99 -8.21
CA LEU A 122 -4.49 -6.37 -8.57
C LEU A 122 -4.87 -7.64 -7.80
N SER A 123 -5.99 -7.60 -7.09
CA SER A 123 -6.53 -8.76 -6.39
C SER A 123 -7.65 -9.39 -7.22
N TYR A 124 -7.48 -10.64 -7.60
CA TYR A 124 -8.55 -11.46 -8.16
C TYR A 124 -9.69 -11.61 -7.15
N GLN A 125 -10.94 -11.50 -7.61
CA GLN A 125 -12.13 -11.74 -6.78
C GLN A 125 -12.95 -12.92 -7.29
N ASP A 126 -13.26 -12.94 -8.58
CA ASP A 126 -14.20 -13.92 -9.13
C ASP A 126 -13.95 -14.19 -10.62
N LEU A 127 -14.43 -15.34 -11.09
CA LEU A 127 -14.41 -15.78 -12.48
C LEU A 127 -15.76 -16.41 -12.80
N THR A 128 -16.51 -15.76 -13.67
CA THR A 128 -17.71 -16.34 -14.27
C THR A 128 -17.42 -16.75 -15.70
N TRP A 129 -17.97 -17.88 -16.15
CA TRP A 129 -17.70 -18.42 -17.47
C TRP A 129 -18.97 -18.94 -18.14
N ARG A 130 -18.96 -18.93 -19.47
CA ARG A 130 -20.02 -19.45 -20.31
C ARG A 130 -19.42 -20.20 -21.49
N PHE A 131 -19.90 -21.43 -21.71
CA PHE A 131 -19.59 -22.19 -22.91
C PHE A 131 -20.53 -21.78 -24.04
N GLU A 132 -19.96 -21.52 -25.21
CA GLU A 132 -20.66 -21.05 -26.39
C GLU A 132 -20.30 -21.93 -27.58
N VAL A 133 -21.25 -22.16 -28.47
CA VAL A 133 -21.00 -22.92 -29.70
C VAL A 133 -21.56 -22.15 -30.87
N GLN A 134 -20.68 -21.78 -31.79
CA GLN A 134 -21.10 -21.27 -33.07
C GLN A 134 -21.42 -22.46 -33.98
N ILE A 135 -22.69 -22.59 -34.40
CA ILE A 135 -23.19 -23.72 -35.23
C ILE A 135 -23.04 -23.42 -36.74
N ALA A 136 -22.99 -22.14 -37.10
CA ALA A 136 -22.81 -21.67 -38.47
C ALA A 136 -22.20 -20.26 -38.49
N SER A 137 -21.55 -19.92 -39.60
CA SER A 137 -21.13 -18.56 -39.93
C SER A 137 -21.67 -18.16 -41.30
N ARG A 138 -21.70 -16.86 -41.61
CA ARG A 138 -22.16 -16.35 -42.93
C ARG A 138 -21.43 -16.98 -44.13
N ARG A 139 -20.19 -17.47 -43.93
CA ARG A 139 -19.37 -18.09 -44.98
C ARG A 139 -19.34 -19.63 -44.89
N CYS A 140 -19.89 -20.22 -43.84
CA CYS A 140 -19.90 -21.67 -43.65
C CYS A 140 -21.10 -22.10 -42.79
N ASN A 141 -22.11 -22.71 -43.42
CA ASN A 141 -23.34 -23.17 -42.76
C ASN A 141 -23.19 -24.49 -41.97
N ARG A 142 -22.02 -25.15 -42.04
CA ARG A 142 -21.74 -26.41 -41.35
C ARG A 142 -20.41 -26.34 -40.62
N MET A 143 -20.32 -25.45 -39.62
CA MET A 143 -19.12 -25.30 -38.82
C MET A 143 -19.51 -25.22 -37.35
N ILE A 144 -19.12 -26.23 -36.57
CA ILE A 144 -19.25 -26.23 -35.12
C ILE A 144 -17.95 -25.68 -34.55
N ASN A 145 -17.99 -24.45 -34.01
CA ASN A 145 -16.85 -23.83 -33.34
C ASN A 145 -17.17 -23.59 -31.86
N PRO A 146 -16.65 -24.43 -30.94
CA PRO A 146 -16.83 -24.25 -29.51
C PRO A 146 -15.89 -23.17 -28.97
N MET A 147 -16.43 -22.29 -28.12
CA MET A 147 -15.76 -21.14 -27.55
C MET A 147 -16.13 -21.01 -26.07
N VAL A 148 -15.27 -20.41 -25.27
CA VAL A 148 -15.53 -20.13 -23.86
C VAL A 148 -15.38 -18.63 -23.61
N ALA A 149 -16.46 -18.00 -23.15
CA ALA A 149 -16.44 -16.64 -22.65
C ALA A 149 -16.16 -16.64 -21.15
N LEU A 150 -15.29 -15.75 -20.70
CA LEU A 150 -14.80 -15.60 -19.34
C LEU A 150 -14.95 -14.15 -18.91
N ASN A 151 -15.38 -13.94 -17.68
CA ASN A 151 -15.49 -12.64 -17.02
C ASN A 151 -14.71 -12.70 -15.70
N LEU A 152 -13.56 -12.04 -15.68
CA LEU A 152 -12.69 -11.96 -14.52
C LEU A 152 -12.98 -10.68 -13.76
N VAL A 153 -13.37 -10.82 -12.49
CA VAL A 153 -13.59 -9.72 -11.58
C VAL A 153 -12.30 -9.47 -10.80
N VAL A 154 -11.77 -8.26 -10.93
CA VAL A 154 -10.49 -7.87 -10.33
C VAL A 154 -10.68 -6.59 -9.54
N THR A 155 -10.06 -6.52 -8.36
CA THR A 155 -10.04 -5.31 -7.55
C THR A 155 -8.70 -4.62 -7.58
N THR A 156 -8.72 -3.30 -7.77
CA THR A 156 -7.56 -2.43 -7.56
C THR A 156 -7.76 -1.63 -6.27
N PRO A 157 -6.76 -1.57 -5.39
CA PRO A 157 -6.78 -0.65 -4.25
C PRO A 157 -6.82 0.80 -4.74
N LYS A 158 -7.59 1.65 -4.06
CA LYS A 158 -7.58 3.09 -4.34
C LYS A 158 -6.28 3.68 -3.78
N ASN A 159 -5.32 3.97 -4.66
CA ASN A 159 -4.11 4.68 -4.29
C ASN A 159 -4.47 6.10 -3.82
N PHE A 160 -4.38 6.36 -2.53
CA PHE A 160 -4.44 7.73 -2.01
C PHE A 160 -3.16 8.46 -2.45
N GLY A 161 -3.24 9.29 -3.49
CA GLY A 161 -2.17 10.22 -3.87
C GLY A 161 -1.71 10.20 -5.33
N GLN A 162 -2.21 9.29 -6.18
CA GLN A 162 -2.02 9.43 -7.62
C GLN A 162 -3.16 10.29 -8.17
N LYS A 163 -2.84 11.49 -8.64
CA LYS A 163 -3.73 12.25 -9.54
C LYS A 163 -4.13 11.30 -10.66
N GLU A 164 -5.40 11.34 -11.03
CA GLU A 164 -6.00 10.47 -12.03
C GLU A 164 -5.34 10.65 -13.42
N ASP A 165 -4.19 10.03 -13.63
CA ASP A 165 -3.65 9.72 -14.95
C ASP A 165 -4.08 8.29 -15.32
N HIS A 166 -5.37 7.98 -15.13
CA HIS A 166 -5.97 6.70 -15.49
C HIS A 166 -6.04 6.46 -17.01
N THR A 167 -5.57 7.39 -17.83
CA THR A 167 -5.65 7.32 -19.29
C THR A 167 -4.54 6.50 -19.96
N TYR A 168 -3.37 6.32 -19.33
CA TYR A 168 -2.20 5.77 -20.05
C TYR A 168 -2.05 4.24 -20.03
N ARG A 169 -2.68 3.52 -19.07
CA ARG A 169 -2.56 2.05 -18.99
C ARG A 169 -3.77 1.29 -19.55
N GLN A 170 -4.93 1.94 -19.63
CA GLN A 170 -6.15 1.35 -20.23
C GLN A 170 -5.95 1.11 -21.75
N ASP A 171 -5.24 2.00 -22.43
CA ASP A 171 -5.12 2.01 -23.89
C ASP A 171 -4.28 0.85 -24.47
N VAL A 172 -3.37 0.27 -23.71
CA VAL A 172 -2.52 -0.83 -24.19
C VAL A 172 -3.30 -2.15 -24.25
N PHE A 173 -4.25 -2.36 -23.34
CA PHE A 173 -5.11 -3.55 -23.36
C PHE A 173 -6.31 -3.39 -24.28
N ILE A 174 -6.86 -2.18 -24.43
CA ILE A 174 -8.04 -1.94 -25.27
C ILE A 174 -7.70 -1.91 -26.77
N LYS A 175 -6.51 -1.43 -27.18
CA LYS A 175 -6.18 -1.31 -28.62
C LYS A 175 -6.01 -2.65 -29.35
N LYS A 176 -5.78 -3.76 -28.66
CA LYS A 176 -5.59 -5.08 -29.32
C LYS A 176 -6.86 -5.90 -29.46
N ASN A 177 -7.90 -5.65 -28.67
CA ASN A 177 -9.19 -6.33 -28.77
C ASN A 177 -10.27 -5.30 -29.08
N ARG A 178 -10.74 -5.26 -30.32
CA ARG A 178 -11.98 -4.57 -30.70
C ARG A 178 -13.17 -5.24 -30.01
N ILE A 179 -13.41 -4.91 -28.75
CA ILE A 179 -14.69 -5.19 -28.08
C ILE A 179 -15.09 -3.94 -27.31
N THR A 180 -16.18 -3.36 -27.77
CA THR A 180 -16.88 -2.19 -27.24
C THR A 180 -17.09 -2.33 -25.74
N SER A 181 -16.57 -1.39 -24.94
CA SER A 181 -16.98 -1.23 -23.56
C SER A 181 -18.43 -0.72 -23.55
N LEU A 182 -19.39 -1.62 -23.36
CA LEU A 182 -20.73 -1.20 -22.99
C LEU A 182 -20.68 -0.69 -21.55
N TYR A 183 -20.80 0.62 -21.38
CA TYR A 183 -21.19 1.25 -20.13
C TYR A 183 -22.51 0.59 -19.68
N THR A 184 -22.48 -0.12 -18.57
CA THR A 184 -23.71 -0.55 -17.89
C THR A 184 -23.90 0.37 -16.70
N ASP A 185 -25.11 0.92 -16.63
CA ASP A 185 -25.45 2.12 -15.89
C ASP A 185 -25.11 2.06 -14.40
N SER A 186 -24.55 3.17 -13.95
CA SER A 186 -24.51 3.62 -12.57
C SER A 186 -25.93 3.78 -12.03
N SER A 187 -26.47 2.72 -11.45
CA SER A 187 -27.60 2.83 -10.52
C SER A 187 -27.65 1.59 -9.66
N VAL A 188 -27.11 1.65 -8.44
CA VAL A 188 -27.78 1.29 -7.18
C VAL A 188 -26.91 1.82 -6.02
N GLN A 189 -27.39 2.93 -5.44
CA GLN A 189 -27.36 3.28 -4.02
C GLN A 189 -26.02 3.69 -3.38
N SER A 190 -25.78 5.00 -3.46
CA SER A 190 -25.34 5.80 -2.33
C SER A 190 -26.25 5.58 -1.10
N ALA A 191 -25.76 4.86 -0.09
CA ALA A 191 -25.85 5.18 1.34
C ALA A 191 -25.58 3.94 2.21
N LYS A 192 -24.54 4.01 3.06
CA LYS A 192 -24.32 3.33 4.37
C LYS A 192 -23.00 2.59 4.63
N THR A 193 -21.96 2.75 3.81
CA THR A 193 -20.66 2.12 4.14
C THR A 193 -19.47 2.95 3.69
N ALA A 194 -19.26 4.11 4.35
CA ALA A 194 -18.05 4.93 4.17
C ALA A 194 -16.74 4.16 4.47
N SER A 195 -16.83 2.99 5.12
CA SER A 195 -15.69 2.12 5.42
C SER A 195 -15.41 1.02 4.37
N GLN A 196 -16.29 0.80 3.38
CA GLN A 196 -16.22 -0.38 2.48
C GLN A 196 -15.62 -0.07 1.09
N CYS A 197 -15.44 1.20 0.71
CA CYS A 197 -15.11 1.58 -0.68
C CYS A 197 -13.63 1.88 -0.92
N GLN A 198 -12.70 1.09 -0.35
CA GLN A 198 -11.26 1.22 -0.58
C GLN A 198 -10.76 0.52 -1.86
N LYS A 199 -11.61 -0.25 -2.54
CA LYS A 199 -11.23 -1.03 -3.73
C LYS A 199 -12.16 -0.70 -4.89
N VAL A 200 -11.58 -0.46 -6.07
CA VAL A 200 -12.32 -0.30 -7.34
C VAL A 200 -12.44 -1.69 -7.97
N VAL A 201 -13.66 -2.07 -8.37
CA VAL A 201 -13.95 -3.36 -9.00
C VAL A 201 -13.96 -3.17 -10.52
N ASN A 202 -13.20 -4.01 -11.23
CA ASN A 202 -13.09 -4.01 -12.69
C ASN A 202 -13.47 -5.39 -13.25
N HIS A 203 -14.22 -5.40 -14.35
CA HIS A 203 -14.58 -6.61 -15.09
C HIS A 203 -13.72 -6.73 -16.36
N VAL A 204 -13.04 -7.86 -16.52
CA VAL A 204 -12.24 -8.17 -17.71
C VAL A 204 -12.93 -9.31 -18.46
N LEU A 205 -13.53 -8.97 -19.61
CA LEU A 205 -14.23 -9.91 -20.48
C LEU A 205 -13.27 -10.46 -21.55
N LEU A 206 -13.22 -11.77 -21.71
CA LEU A 206 -12.37 -12.43 -22.68
C LEU A 206 -13.01 -13.69 -23.23
N GLN A 207 -12.78 -13.96 -24.51
CA GLN A 207 -13.27 -15.16 -25.19
C GLN A 207 -12.07 -15.97 -25.67
N CYS A 208 -12.11 -17.28 -25.47
CA CYS A 208 -11.01 -18.17 -25.81
C CYS A 208 -11.50 -19.48 -26.44
N ASP A 209 -10.67 -20.03 -27.31
CA ASP A 209 -10.88 -21.35 -27.90
C ASP A 209 -10.40 -22.46 -26.96
N ILE A 210 -10.87 -23.68 -27.16
CA ILE A 210 -10.52 -24.84 -26.32
C ILE A 210 -8.99 -25.03 -26.16
N PRO A 211 -8.16 -24.95 -27.23
CA PRO A 211 -6.71 -25.13 -27.07
C PRO A 211 -6.08 -24.03 -26.20
N ASN A 212 -6.57 -22.80 -26.29
CA ASN A 212 -6.06 -21.69 -25.50
C ASN A 212 -6.48 -21.82 -24.04
N LEU A 213 -7.70 -22.32 -23.78
CA LEU A 213 -8.15 -22.65 -22.43
C LEU A 213 -7.26 -23.73 -21.79
N LEU A 214 -6.92 -24.79 -22.53
CA LEU A 214 -6.01 -25.83 -22.05
C LEU A 214 -4.60 -25.27 -21.78
N HIS A 215 -4.13 -24.36 -22.63
CA HIS A 215 -2.85 -23.69 -22.38
C HIS A 215 -2.89 -22.84 -21.11
N LEU A 216 -3.97 -22.09 -20.90
CA LEU A 216 -4.18 -21.27 -19.71
C LEU A 216 -4.18 -22.13 -18.44
N THR A 217 -4.92 -23.24 -18.41
CA THR A 217 -4.98 -24.13 -17.24
C THR A 217 -3.60 -24.70 -16.91
N ASN A 218 -2.87 -25.16 -17.92
CA ASN A 218 -1.51 -25.67 -17.74
C ASN A 218 -0.56 -24.61 -17.17
N LYS A 219 -0.66 -23.37 -17.63
CA LYS A 219 0.15 -22.26 -17.11
C LYS A 219 -0.21 -21.88 -15.67
N LEU A 220 -1.49 -21.87 -15.35
CA LEU A 220 -1.95 -21.60 -13.98
C LEU A 220 -1.53 -22.73 -13.03
N GLU A 221 -1.57 -23.99 -13.45
CA GLU A 221 -1.06 -25.11 -12.67
C GLU A 221 0.45 -25.03 -12.44
N GLN A 222 1.21 -24.65 -13.48
CA GLN A 222 2.65 -24.44 -13.35
C GLN A 222 2.94 -23.32 -12.34
N ALA A 223 2.24 -22.18 -12.44
CA ALA A 223 2.37 -21.08 -11.50
C ALA A 223 2.01 -21.49 -10.06
N LEU A 224 0.98 -22.33 -9.88
CA LEU A 224 0.59 -22.85 -8.57
C LEU A 224 1.67 -23.76 -7.97
N LYS A 225 2.33 -24.59 -8.80
CA LYS A 225 3.48 -25.40 -8.37
C LYS A 225 4.67 -24.52 -7.97
N GLU A 226 4.98 -23.49 -8.75
CA GLU A 226 6.06 -22.53 -8.47
C GLU A 226 5.78 -21.67 -7.22
N SER A 227 4.52 -21.31 -6.96
CA SER A 227 4.11 -20.60 -5.75
C SER A 227 4.43 -21.39 -4.47
N LYS A 228 4.38 -22.72 -4.53
CA LYS A 228 4.77 -23.60 -3.41
C LYS A 228 6.29 -23.74 -3.24
N SER A 229 7.10 -23.14 -4.10
CA SER A 229 8.57 -23.20 -3.99
C SER A 229 9.07 -22.57 -2.68
N GLN A 230 10.28 -22.97 -2.25
CA GLN A 230 10.91 -22.39 -1.06
C GLN A 230 11.19 -20.90 -1.22
N HIS A 231 11.53 -20.46 -2.45
CA HIS A 231 11.82 -19.06 -2.74
C HIS A 231 10.59 -18.17 -2.54
N VAL A 232 9.44 -18.56 -3.11
CA VAL A 232 8.19 -17.81 -2.95
C VAL A 232 7.72 -17.82 -1.50
N ARG A 233 7.85 -18.95 -0.78
CA ARG A 233 7.56 -19.02 0.66
C ARG A 233 8.45 -18.11 1.50
N LYS A 234 9.71 -17.92 1.13
CA LYS A 234 10.61 -16.96 1.81
C LYS A 234 10.16 -15.52 1.56
N ILE A 235 9.78 -15.18 0.33
CA ILE A 235 9.26 -13.85 -0.03
C ILE A 235 7.96 -13.56 0.72
N GLN A 236 7.00 -14.50 0.73
CA GLN A 236 5.72 -14.31 1.41
C GLN A 236 5.86 -14.11 2.92
N ARG A 237 6.94 -14.62 3.54
CA ARG A 237 7.23 -14.37 4.98
C ARG A 237 7.93 -13.04 5.23
N ALA A 238 8.53 -12.45 4.20
CA ALA A 238 9.23 -11.17 4.30
C ALA A 238 8.30 -9.97 4.04
N LEU A 239 7.18 -10.22 3.35
CA LEU A 239 6.04 -9.31 3.21
C LEU A 239 5.17 -9.33 4.47
#